data_AF-A0A1Q9CZT9-F1
#
_entry.id   AF-A0A1Q9CZT9-F1
#
_cell.length_a   1.000
_cell.length_b   1.000
_cell.length_c   1.000
_cell.angle_alpha   90.00
_cell.angle_beta   90.00
_cell.angle_gamma   90.00
#
_symmetry.space_group_name_H-M   'P 1'
#
loop_
_entity.id
_entity.type
_entity.pdbx_description
1 polymer ?
#
loop_
_entity_poly.entity_id
_entity_poly.type
_entity_poly.pdbx_seq_one_letter_code
_entity_poly.pdbx_strand_id
1 'polypeptide(L)'
;MAAIVAFPWAFHALGRLIETAAKGFPGQVPEEPYLIDPLISPLQRHEMDEKAPAAALQSLEDGPYFVISSFLDARSLAAADSACQAFRTLNTMSGGPWHHLGTDMFRGLELEDEGLFGREDSEEALVSRTAHPDWRGRFARFRRELPSFRAPFVGPVIEVVEQADEIAYCRCRLRTDSLGLRLDRGAYLEVEVLSNPDNVSLAVVDFEAGGCSSVTFSPDTGAVIRERKVQEAPRKVEGAYIQPLPTITAGQGFEGTMGMYYGGGHLAFFRRHYRSKAENEAPEWGSWETTGFVTDLSWADGCRLTPCLAFRNEGHYKVRMVCVGNVPPILPEKNAAAYEDLLGAGCQLEQPRLGRNGAGCSGIVSIMPSLPEAAKGRAPAAPEKRKASDINLTLLVGTNPPTGSYGSVTSGRLQGHLRR
;
A
#
# COMPACT_ATOMS: atom_id res chain seq x y z
N MET A 1 -29.03 -3.46 -18.70
CA MET A 1 -28.59 -3.98 -17.39
C MET A 1 -28.72 -2.86 -16.36
N ALA A 2 -29.96 -2.56 -15.96
CA ALA A 2 -30.28 -1.50 -15.04
C ALA A 2 -30.73 -2.09 -13.69
N ALA A 3 -30.26 -1.47 -12.60
CA ALA A 3 -30.74 -1.56 -11.23
C ALA A 3 -30.78 -2.94 -10.55
N ILE A 4 -29.60 -3.47 -10.20
CA ILE A 4 -29.41 -4.09 -8.88
C ILE A 4 -28.61 -3.08 -8.05
N VAL A 5 -29.29 -2.03 -7.56
CA VAL A 5 -28.75 -1.22 -6.46
C VAL A 5 -29.09 -2.00 -5.20
N ALA A 6 -28.30 -3.04 -4.92
CA ALA A 6 -28.51 -3.87 -3.76
C ALA A 6 -28.12 -3.10 -2.50
N PHE A 7 -29.02 -3.15 -1.53
CA PHE A 7 -28.85 -2.60 -0.20
C PHE A 7 -27.66 -3.27 0.55
N PRO A 8 -26.55 -2.56 0.81
CA PRO A 8 -25.38 -3.14 1.49
C PRO A 8 -25.71 -3.71 2.88
N TRP A 9 -26.78 -3.20 3.52
CA TRP A 9 -27.22 -3.63 4.84
C TRP A 9 -27.81 -5.05 4.86
N ALA A 10 -28.40 -5.53 3.77
CA ALA A 10 -29.01 -6.87 3.72
C ALA A 10 -27.94 -7.97 3.80
N PHE A 11 -26.79 -7.77 3.13
CA PHE A 11 -25.67 -8.70 3.20
C PHE A 11 -24.92 -8.62 4.54
N HIS A 12 -24.83 -7.43 5.14
CA HIS A 12 -24.29 -7.28 6.48
C HIS A 12 -25.18 -7.99 7.54
N ALA A 13 -26.50 -8.03 7.34
CA ALA A 13 -27.41 -8.81 8.18
C ALA A 13 -27.18 -10.32 8.01
N LEU A 14 -26.98 -10.78 6.77
CA LEU A 14 -26.66 -12.19 6.50
C LEU A 14 -25.32 -12.62 7.13
N GLY A 15 -24.28 -11.78 7.02
CA GLY A 15 -22.99 -12.03 7.69
C GLY A 15 -23.14 -12.19 9.21
N ARG A 16 -23.94 -11.33 9.84
CA ARG A 16 -24.27 -11.44 11.27
C ARG A 16 -25.09 -12.69 11.60
N LEU A 17 -26.02 -13.07 10.73
CA LEU A 17 -26.80 -14.30 10.89
C LEU A 17 -25.89 -15.53 10.87
N ILE A 18 -24.95 -15.59 9.93
CA ILE A 18 -23.94 -16.66 9.83
C ILE A 18 -23.04 -16.66 11.07
N GLU A 19 -22.57 -15.49 11.53
CA GLU A 19 -21.75 -15.41 12.75
C GLU A 19 -22.52 -15.88 13.99
N THR A 20 -23.81 -15.59 14.08
CA THR A 20 -24.66 -16.03 15.20
C THR A 20 -24.90 -17.54 15.15
N ALA A 21 -25.16 -18.10 13.96
CA ALA A 21 -25.29 -19.54 13.76
C ALA A 21 -23.96 -20.28 14.08
N ALA A 22 -22.83 -19.70 13.72
CA ALA A 22 -21.49 -20.27 13.96
C ALA A 22 -21.10 -20.30 15.43
N LYS A 23 -21.60 -19.36 16.25
CA LYS A 23 -21.33 -19.32 17.70
C LYS A 23 -22.05 -20.42 18.48
N GLY A 24 -22.96 -21.17 17.83
CA GLY A 24 -23.89 -22.06 18.49
C GLY A 24 -24.89 -21.26 19.31
N PHE A 25 -26.17 -21.63 19.30
CA PHE A 25 -27.09 -21.09 20.29
C PHE A 25 -26.57 -21.53 21.68
N PRO A 26 -26.19 -20.61 22.59
CA PRO A 26 -26.01 -20.99 23.97
C PRO A 26 -27.37 -21.51 24.44
N GLY A 27 -27.42 -22.80 24.78
CA GLY A 27 -28.64 -23.47 25.20
C GLY A 27 -29.32 -22.74 26.36
N GLN A 28 -30.65 -22.88 26.40
CA GLN A 28 -31.63 -22.32 27.34
C GLN A 28 -32.29 -21.01 26.90
N VAL A 29 -33.34 -21.17 26.09
CA VAL A 29 -34.51 -20.30 26.16
C VAL A 29 -35.23 -20.67 27.48
N PRO A 30 -35.52 -19.73 28.39
CA PRO A 30 -36.39 -19.99 29.52
C PRO A 30 -37.81 -20.25 28.98
N GLU A 31 -38.39 -21.41 29.29
CA GLU A 31 -39.83 -21.62 29.10
C GLU A 31 -40.58 -20.69 30.07
N GLU A 32 -41.05 -19.53 29.59
CA GLU A 32 -42.08 -18.76 30.27
C GLU A 32 -43.46 -19.14 29.72
N PRO A 33 -44.39 -19.60 30.58
CA PRO A 33 -45.74 -19.95 30.17
C PRO A 33 -46.62 -18.68 30.14
N TYR A 34 -46.82 -18.10 28.95
CA TYR A 34 -47.89 -17.13 28.76
C TYR A 34 -49.21 -17.85 28.45
N LEU A 35 -50.12 -17.79 29.42
CA LEU A 35 -51.55 -18.06 29.27
C LEU A 35 -52.16 -17.03 28.30
N ILE A 36 -52.58 -17.48 27.11
CA ILE A 36 -53.41 -16.70 26.19
C ILE A 36 -54.75 -17.44 26.03
N ASP A 37 -55.84 -16.72 26.28
CA ASP A 37 -57.24 -17.15 26.18
C ASP A 37 -57.62 -17.63 24.76
N PRO A 38 -58.49 -18.65 24.61
CA PRO A 38 -58.87 -19.21 23.33
C PRO A 38 -60.25 -18.70 22.87
N LEU A 39 -60.29 -17.74 21.95
CA LEU A 39 -61.52 -17.42 21.19
C LEU A 39 -61.19 -17.09 19.73
N ILE A 40 -60.78 -18.10 18.96
CA ILE A 40 -60.81 -18.05 17.48
C ILE A 40 -61.36 -19.38 16.95
N SER A 41 -62.44 -19.26 16.16
CA SER A 41 -63.20 -20.34 15.54
C SER A 41 -62.41 -21.19 14.53
N PRO A 42 -62.86 -22.42 14.24
CA PRO A 42 -62.15 -23.37 13.40
C PRO A 42 -62.39 -23.06 11.91
N LEU A 43 -61.47 -22.33 11.29
CA LEU A 43 -61.35 -22.30 9.83
C LEU A 43 -60.41 -23.43 9.39
N GLN A 44 -60.94 -24.26 8.49
CA GLN A 44 -60.39 -25.48 7.93
C GLN A 44 -58.85 -25.47 7.82
N ARG A 45 -58.19 -26.30 8.64
CA ARG A 45 -56.82 -26.73 8.40
C ARG A 45 -56.84 -27.64 7.18
N HIS A 46 -56.52 -27.08 6.02
CA HIS A 46 -56.00 -27.88 4.92
C HIS A 46 -54.70 -28.51 5.42
N GLU A 47 -54.69 -29.83 5.56
CA GLU A 47 -53.47 -30.63 5.70
C GLU A 47 -52.63 -30.41 4.45
N MET A 48 -51.79 -29.36 4.46
CA MET A 48 -50.64 -29.27 3.57
C MET A 48 -49.55 -30.15 4.14
N ASP A 49 -49.74 -31.45 3.97
CA ASP A 49 -48.72 -32.48 4.16
C ASP A 49 -47.75 -32.42 2.97
N GLU A 50 -46.91 -31.38 2.96
CA GLU A 50 -45.71 -31.38 2.14
C GLU A 50 -44.66 -30.51 2.84
N LYS A 51 -44.02 -31.12 3.84
CA LYS A 51 -42.85 -30.57 4.53
C LYS A 51 -41.69 -30.56 3.53
N ALA A 52 -41.74 -29.62 2.59
CA ALA A 52 -40.66 -29.38 1.64
C ALA A 52 -39.36 -29.31 2.46
N PRO A 53 -38.39 -30.20 2.20
CA PRO A 53 -37.16 -30.21 2.96
C PRO A 53 -36.55 -28.81 2.83
N ALA A 54 -36.30 -28.16 3.97
CA ALA A 54 -35.66 -26.86 3.99
C ALA A 54 -34.41 -26.97 3.11
N ALA A 55 -34.41 -26.25 1.98
CA ALA A 55 -33.32 -26.33 1.02
C ALA A 55 -32.04 -25.94 1.76
N ALA A 56 -31.16 -26.92 1.99
CA ALA A 56 -29.90 -26.68 2.65
C ALA A 56 -29.08 -25.74 1.78
N LEU A 57 -28.39 -24.76 2.36
CA LEU A 57 -27.53 -23.85 1.58
C LEU A 57 -26.48 -24.59 0.71
N GLN A 58 -26.16 -25.84 1.06
CA GLN A 58 -25.30 -26.72 0.26
C GLN A 58 -25.90 -27.03 -1.13
N SER A 59 -27.21 -27.00 -1.29
CA SER A 59 -27.83 -27.16 -2.61
C SER A 59 -27.64 -25.94 -3.53
N LEU A 60 -26.97 -24.88 -3.06
CA LEU A 60 -26.64 -23.68 -3.84
C LEU A 60 -25.22 -23.70 -4.43
N GLU A 61 -24.58 -24.88 -4.44
CA GLU A 61 -23.22 -25.11 -4.96
C GLU A 61 -23.04 -24.63 -6.42
N ASP A 62 -24.12 -24.51 -7.20
CA ASP A 62 -24.11 -24.15 -8.62
C ASP A 62 -24.14 -22.63 -8.92
N GLY A 63 -23.75 -21.77 -7.97
CA GLY A 63 -23.51 -20.34 -8.26
C GLY A 63 -24.09 -19.33 -7.28
N PRO A 64 -25.35 -19.45 -6.79
CA PRO A 64 -25.92 -18.47 -5.88
C PRO A 64 -25.08 -18.30 -4.61
N TYR A 65 -24.46 -19.38 -4.14
CA TYR A 65 -23.52 -19.33 -3.03
C TYR A 65 -22.35 -18.37 -3.29
N PHE A 66 -21.71 -18.48 -4.46
CA PHE A 66 -20.55 -17.65 -4.85
C PHE A 66 -20.92 -16.16 -4.94
N VAL A 67 -22.11 -15.86 -5.46
CA VAL A 67 -22.62 -14.48 -5.52
C VAL A 67 -22.80 -13.93 -4.10
N ILE A 68 -23.47 -14.66 -3.21
CA ILE A 68 -23.73 -14.21 -1.84
C ILE A 68 -22.43 -14.05 -1.05
N SER A 69 -21.54 -15.04 -1.15
CA SER A 69 -20.26 -15.05 -0.43
C SER A 69 -19.26 -14.02 -0.95
N SER A 70 -19.42 -13.52 -2.18
CA SER A 70 -18.60 -12.41 -2.69
C SER A 70 -18.80 -11.09 -1.91
N PHE A 71 -19.91 -10.94 -1.19
CA PHE A 71 -20.18 -9.79 -0.33
C PHE A 71 -19.67 -9.96 1.11
N LEU A 72 -19.11 -11.12 1.44
CA LEU A 72 -18.58 -11.38 2.78
C LEU A 72 -17.15 -10.84 2.90
N ASP A 73 -16.87 -10.21 4.04
CA ASP A 73 -15.51 -9.84 4.40
C ASP A 73 -14.70 -11.06 4.86
N ALA A 74 -13.40 -10.87 5.05
CA ALA A 74 -12.50 -11.95 5.49
C ALA A 74 -12.94 -12.59 6.81
N ARG A 75 -13.53 -11.81 7.73
CA ARG A 75 -13.99 -12.31 9.02
C ARG A 75 -15.21 -13.22 8.84
N SER A 76 -16.17 -12.79 8.03
CA SER A 76 -17.41 -13.52 7.77
C SER A 76 -17.14 -14.79 6.97
N LEU A 77 -16.22 -14.75 5.99
CA LEU A 77 -15.76 -15.96 5.30
C LEU A 77 -15.08 -16.94 6.25
N ALA A 78 -14.21 -16.47 7.15
CA ALA A 78 -13.58 -17.34 8.14
C ALA A 78 -14.61 -17.96 9.10
N ALA A 79 -15.65 -17.22 9.49
CA ALA A 79 -16.75 -17.75 10.30
C ALA A 79 -17.56 -18.82 9.53
N ALA A 80 -17.84 -18.59 8.23
CA ALA A 80 -18.50 -19.57 7.38
C ALA A 80 -17.68 -20.87 7.22
N ASP A 81 -16.37 -20.75 7.03
CA ASP A 81 -15.45 -21.90 6.98
C ASP A 81 -15.46 -22.71 8.29
N SER A 82 -15.56 -22.02 9.43
CA SER A 82 -15.61 -22.65 10.76
C SER A 82 -16.97 -23.32 11.02
N ALA A 83 -18.05 -22.78 10.47
CA ALA A 83 -19.40 -23.31 10.66
C ALA A 83 -19.66 -24.59 9.83
N CYS A 84 -19.05 -24.72 8.63
CA CYS A 84 -19.34 -25.84 7.74
C CYS A 84 -18.13 -26.24 6.89
N GLN A 85 -17.78 -27.53 6.89
CA GLN A 85 -16.71 -28.08 6.06
C GLN A 85 -16.98 -27.90 4.56
N ALA A 86 -18.23 -28.04 4.12
CA ALA A 86 -18.60 -27.83 2.72
C ALA A 86 -18.30 -26.38 2.26
N PHE A 87 -18.67 -25.39 3.09
CA PHE A 87 -18.34 -23.98 2.81
C PHE A 87 -16.83 -23.74 2.80
N ARG A 88 -16.08 -24.35 3.72
CA ARG A 88 -14.62 -24.26 3.69
C ARG A 88 -14.05 -24.78 2.38
N THR A 89 -14.56 -25.91 1.87
CA THR A 89 -14.15 -26.44 0.57
C THR A 89 -14.47 -25.44 -0.53
N LEU A 90 -15.73 -24.99 -0.67
CA LEU A 90 -16.16 -24.05 -1.70
C LEU A 90 -15.41 -22.71 -1.65
N ASN A 91 -15.17 -22.18 -0.45
CA ASN A 91 -14.49 -20.91 -0.22
C ASN A 91 -13.02 -20.92 -0.64
N THR A 92 -12.39 -22.09 -0.60
CA THR A 92 -10.96 -22.28 -0.89
C THR A 92 -10.69 -22.78 -2.31
N MET A 93 -11.72 -23.08 -3.11
CA MET A 93 -11.57 -23.44 -4.52
C MET A 93 -10.95 -22.31 -5.35
N SER A 94 -10.33 -22.65 -6.48
CA SER A 94 -9.90 -21.62 -7.45
C SER A 94 -11.12 -20.90 -8.01
N GLY A 95 -11.04 -19.56 -8.09
CA GLY A 95 -12.20 -18.70 -8.37
C GLY A 95 -13.19 -18.55 -7.19
N GLY A 96 -12.95 -19.22 -6.06
CA GLY A 96 -13.81 -19.15 -4.88
C GLY A 96 -13.73 -17.83 -4.11
N PRO A 97 -14.57 -17.65 -3.08
CA PRO A 97 -14.67 -16.43 -2.28
C PRO A 97 -13.35 -15.89 -1.72
N TRP A 98 -12.46 -16.73 -1.19
CA TRP A 98 -11.14 -16.27 -0.73
C TRP A 98 -10.27 -15.73 -1.87
N HIS A 99 -10.31 -16.40 -3.03
CA HIS A 99 -9.61 -15.96 -4.22
C HIS A 99 -10.17 -14.62 -4.74
N HIS A 100 -11.50 -14.50 -4.82
CA HIS A 100 -12.16 -13.28 -5.27
C HIS A 100 -11.87 -12.10 -4.34
N LEU A 101 -12.03 -12.30 -3.03
CA LEU A 101 -11.77 -11.27 -2.02
C LEU A 101 -10.31 -10.79 -2.07
N GLY A 102 -9.34 -11.69 -2.17
CA GLY A 102 -7.94 -11.29 -2.28
C GLY A 102 -7.60 -10.60 -3.60
N THR A 103 -8.19 -11.03 -4.72
CA THR A 103 -8.01 -10.37 -6.03
C THR A 103 -8.61 -8.98 -6.05
N ASP A 104 -9.70 -8.76 -5.30
CA ASP A 104 -10.36 -7.47 -5.15
C ASP A 104 -9.53 -6.52 -4.26
N MET A 105 -9.11 -7.02 -3.10
CA MET A 105 -8.40 -6.26 -2.06
C MET A 105 -6.96 -5.94 -2.42
N PHE A 106 -6.23 -6.88 -3.02
CA PHE A 106 -4.81 -6.76 -3.36
C PHE A 106 -4.58 -6.48 -4.84
N ARG A 107 -5.58 -5.92 -5.52
CA ARG A 107 -5.51 -5.61 -6.95
C ARG A 107 -4.30 -4.73 -7.24
N GLY A 108 -3.49 -5.15 -8.20
CA GLY A 108 -2.32 -4.39 -8.63
C GLY A 108 -1.19 -4.32 -7.61
N LEU A 109 -1.27 -5.10 -6.53
CA LEU A 109 -0.22 -5.20 -5.53
C LEU A 109 0.49 -6.54 -5.71
N GLU A 110 1.79 -6.48 -5.91
CA GLU A 110 2.69 -7.62 -6.02
C GLU A 110 3.53 -7.71 -4.75
N LEU A 111 3.62 -8.90 -4.16
CA LEU A 111 4.60 -9.20 -3.12
C LEU A 111 5.85 -9.79 -3.77
N GLU A 112 7.03 -9.35 -3.35
CA GLU A 112 8.30 -9.73 -3.96
C GLU A 112 8.50 -11.26 -4.11
N ASP A 113 8.16 -12.03 -3.09
CA ASP A 113 8.36 -13.49 -3.08
C ASP A 113 7.11 -14.30 -3.49
N GLU A 114 5.95 -13.64 -3.59
CA GLU A 114 4.65 -14.31 -3.79
C GLU A 114 3.97 -13.88 -5.09
N GLY A 115 4.50 -12.88 -5.80
CA GLY A 115 3.94 -12.36 -7.04
C GLY A 115 2.62 -11.60 -6.83
N LEU A 116 1.81 -11.56 -7.89
CA LEU A 116 0.46 -10.98 -7.87
C LEU A 116 -0.54 -11.93 -7.22
N PHE A 117 -1.50 -11.39 -6.46
CA PHE A 117 -2.62 -12.19 -5.98
C PHE A 117 -3.50 -12.67 -7.14
N GLY A 118 -3.85 -13.96 -7.16
CA GLY A 118 -4.78 -14.56 -8.13
C GLY A 118 -4.21 -14.87 -9.52
N ARG A 119 -2.93 -14.59 -9.78
CA ARG A 119 -2.28 -14.99 -11.04
C ARG A 119 -1.72 -16.40 -10.90
N GLU A 120 -2.35 -17.36 -11.59
CA GLU A 120 -1.88 -18.75 -11.67
C GLU A 120 -0.90 -18.97 -12.84
N ASP A 121 -0.79 -18.01 -13.75
CA ASP A 121 -0.11 -18.17 -15.05
C ASP A 121 1.40 -17.93 -15.04
N SER A 122 2.08 -17.98 -13.89
CA SER A 122 3.55 -17.97 -13.94
C SER A 122 4.00 -19.31 -14.52
N GLU A 123 4.86 -19.33 -15.55
CA GLU A 123 5.38 -20.57 -16.14
C GLU A 123 6.05 -21.47 -15.08
N GLU A 124 6.60 -20.87 -14.02
CA GLU A 124 7.15 -21.56 -12.86
C GLU A 124 6.08 -22.32 -12.06
N ALA A 125 4.83 -21.82 -12.02
CA ALA A 125 3.72 -22.50 -11.39
C ALA A 125 3.31 -23.76 -12.15
N LEU A 126 3.60 -23.86 -13.46
CA LEU A 126 3.31 -25.06 -14.26
C LEU A 126 4.05 -26.30 -13.74
N VAL A 127 5.22 -26.11 -13.13
CA VAL A 127 6.06 -27.20 -12.60
C VAL A 127 5.59 -27.67 -11.21
N SER A 128 4.86 -26.82 -10.46
CA SER A 128 4.37 -27.11 -9.09
C SER A 128 2.89 -27.54 -9.05
N ARG A 129 2.29 -27.86 -10.20
CA ARG A 129 0.84 -28.05 -10.45
C ARG A 129 0.09 -29.15 -9.68
N THR A 130 0.67 -29.80 -8.68
CA THR A 130 0.00 -30.90 -7.97
C THR A 130 -0.74 -30.47 -6.70
N ALA A 131 -0.52 -29.26 -6.19
CA ALA A 131 -1.24 -28.78 -5.00
C ALA A 131 -2.24 -27.67 -5.38
N HIS A 132 -3.50 -27.84 -4.97
CA HIS A 132 -4.47 -26.74 -5.02
C HIS A 132 -3.94 -25.56 -4.19
N PRO A 133 -3.90 -24.33 -4.74
CA PRO A 133 -3.41 -23.18 -4.01
C PRO A 133 -4.31 -22.91 -2.78
N ASP A 134 -3.70 -22.87 -1.59
CA ASP A 134 -4.38 -22.45 -0.36
C ASP A 134 -4.65 -20.94 -0.41
N TRP A 135 -5.76 -20.54 -1.03
CA TRP A 135 -6.13 -19.13 -1.21
C TRP A 135 -6.37 -18.41 0.12
N ARG A 136 -6.86 -19.11 1.15
CA ARG A 136 -7.03 -18.55 2.49
C ARG A 136 -5.67 -18.27 3.12
N GLY A 137 -4.75 -19.23 3.05
CA GLY A 137 -3.37 -19.04 3.51
C GLY A 137 -2.66 -17.91 2.78
N ARG A 138 -2.79 -17.86 1.44
CA ARG A 138 -2.22 -16.78 0.63
C ARG A 138 -2.82 -15.41 0.97
N PHE A 139 -4.14 -15.32 1.16
CA PHE A 139 -4.82 -14.10 1.61
C PHE A 139 -4.26 -13.61 2.95
N ALA A 140 -4.12 -14.52 3.92
CA ALA A 140 -3.57 -14.20 5.23
C ALA A 140 -2.10 -13.71 5.14
N ARG A 141 -1.28 -14.32 4.28
CA ARG A 141 0.09 -13.87 4.03
C ARG A 141 0.12 -12.49 3.39
N PHE A 142 -0.66 -12.24 2.33
CA PHE A 142 -0.72 -10.90 1.72
C PHE A 142 -1.11 -9.83 2.73
N ARG A 143 -2.17 -10.07 3.51
CA ARG A 143 -2.62 -9.13 4.53
C ARG A 143 -1.55 -8.80 5.59
N ARG A 144 -0.71 -9.78 5.93
CA ARG A 144 0.37 -9.63 6.92
C ARG A 144 1.62 -8.95 6.34
N GLU A 145 2.02 -9.34 5.13
CA GLU A 145 3.31 -8.96 4.54
C GLU A 145 3.24 -7.67 3.71
N LEU A 146 2.08 -7.29 3.16
CA LEU A 146 1.94 -6.04 2.40
C LEU A 146 2.32 -4.78 3.20
N PRO A 147 1.86 -4.59 4.46
CA PRO A 147 2.25 -3.44 5.27
C PRO A 147 3.61 -3.67 5.94
N SER A 148 4.62 -4.15 5.21
CA SER A 148 5.97 -4.35 5.75
C SER A 148 7.05 -3.75 4.86
N PHE A 149 8.16 -3.37 5.47
CA PHE A 149 9.37 -2.90 4.81
C PHE A 149 10.33 -4.05 4.55
N ARG A 150 11.18 -3.86 3.54
CA ARG A 150 12.31 -4.73 3.21
C ARG A 150 13.46 -4.52 4.20
N ALA A 151 14.45 -5.40 4.14
CA ALA A 151 15.72 -5.17 4.82
C ALA A 151 16.35 -3.83 4.38
N PRO A 152 16.97 -3.07 5.29
CA PRO A 152 17.26 -3.45 6.69
C PRO A 152 16.10 -3.27 7.69
N PHE A 153 15.05 -2.54 7.32
CA PHE A 153 13.94 -2.10 8.19
C PHE A 153 12.83 -3.13 8.46
N VAL A 154 13.15 -4.44 8.36
CA VAL A 154 12.18 -5.55 8.28
C VAL A 154 10.99 -5.42 9.25
N GLY A 155 9.77 -5.47 8.70
CA GLY A 155 8.53 -5.46 9.47
C GLY A 155 7.65 -4.22 9.21
N PRO A 156 6.57 -4.02 9.98
CA PRO A 156 5.60 -2.95 9.73
C PRO A 156 5.96 -1.60 10.37
N VAL A 157 6.98 -1.56 11.24
CA VAL A 157 7.34 -0.38 12.05
C VAL A 157 8.83 -0.11 11.91
N ILE A 158 9.19 1.16 11.76
CA ILE A 158 10.56 1.69 11.76
C ILE A 158 10.74 2.53 13.01
N GLU A 159 11.67 2.11 13.86
CA GLU A 159 11.97 2.75 15.15
C GLU A 159 13.29 3.51 15.16
N VAL A 160 14.26 3.07 14.36
CA VAL A 160 15.61 3.64 14.30
C VAL A 160 16.07 3.69 12.86
N VAL A 161 16.67 4.82 12.50
CA VAL A 161 17.38 5.03 11.23
C VAL A 161 18.82 5.36 11.59
N GLU A 162 19.77 4.58 11.07
CA GLU A 162 21.17 4.65 11.53
C GLU A 162 21.97 5.72 10.78
N GLN A 163 21.62 5.99 9.52
CA GLN A 163 22.30 6.93 8.64
C GLN A 163 21.31 7.94 8.05
N ALA A 164 21.77 9.16 7.88
CA ALA A 164 21.05 10.17 7.09
C ALA A 164 20.81 9.67 5.65
N ASP A 165 19.74 10.17 5.04
CA ASP A 165 19.32 9.84 3.67
C ASP A 165 19.02 8.34 3.42
N GLU A 166 18.73 7.56 4.47
CA GLU A 166 18.30 6.17 4.32
C GLU A 166 16.91 6.05 3.68
N ILE A 167 16.71 4.96 2.92
CA ILE A 167 15.47 4.67 2.22
C ILE A 167 14.93 3.32 2.68
N ALA A 168 13.71 3.31 3.23
CA ALA A 168 12.98 2.10 3.55
C ALA A 168 12.01 1.72 2.44
N TYR A 169 12.35 0.68 1.69
CA TYR A 169 11.49 0.15 0.61
C TYR A 169 10.37 -0.71 1.18
N CYS A 170 9.14 -0.54 0.67
CA CYS A 170 8.05 -1.43 0.99
C CYS A 170 8.28 -2.81 0.35
N ARG A 171 7.82 -3.88 1.01
CA ARG A 171 7.90 -5.25 0.47
C ARG A 171 6.98 -5.43 -0.74
N CYS A 172 5.90 -4.66 -0.80
CA CYS A 172 4.98 -4.63 -1.94
C CYS A 172 5.49 -3.77 -3.11
N ARG A 173 5.05 -4.10 -4.32
CA ARG A 173 5.21 -3.32 -5.55
C ARG A 173 3.84 -3.02 -6.14
N LEU A 174 3.71 -1.85 -6.76
CA LEU A 174 2.55 -1.45 -7.55
C LEU A 174 2.73 -1.92 -8.99
N ARG A 175 1.74 -2.64 -9.52
CA ARG A 175 1.72 -3.17 -10.88
C ARG A 175 0.88 -2.30 -11.79
N THR A 176 1.57 -1.43 -12.53
CA THR A 176 0.96 -0.39 -13.36
C THR A 176 0.26 -0.98 -14.58
N ASP A 177 0.78 -2.08 -15.12
CA ASP A 177 0.16 -2.89 -16.17
C ASP A 177 -1.19 -3.50 -15.72
N SER A 178 -1.28 -3.93 -14.47
CA SER A 178 -2.52 -4.49 -13.90
C SER A 178 -3.54 -3.41 -13.57
N LEU A 179 -3.10 -2.29 -13.02
CA LEU A 179 -3.97 -1.20 -12.58
C LEU A 179 -4.40 -0.29 -13.75
N GLY A 180 -3.60 -0.17 -14.81
CA GLY A 180 -3.92 0.65 -15.98
C GLY A 180 -5.11 0.15 -16.81
N LEU A 181 -5.46 -1.13 -16.68
CA LEU A 181 -6.58 -1.74 -17.42
C LEU A 181 -7.97 -1.34 -16.89
N ARG A 182 -8.05 -0.76 -15.68
CA ARG A 182 -9.33 -0.46 -15.02
C ARG A 182 -9.30 0.92 -14.39
N LEU A 183 -10.13 1.83 -14.92
CA LEU A 183 -10.21 3.22 -14.45
C LEU A 183 -11.01 3.36 -13.15
N ASP A 184 -11.81 2.36 -12.78
CA ASP A 184 -12.72 2.39 -11.63
C ASP A 184 -12.04 2.01 -10.29
N ARG A 185 -10.76 1.62 -10.33
CA ARG A 185 -10.07 1.03 -9.18
C ARG A 185 -8.62 1.49 -9.10
N GLY A 186 -8.09 1.46 -7.90
CA GLY A 186 -6.72 1.86 -7.61
C GLY A 186 -6.10 1.06 -6.48
N ALA A 187 -4.88 1.43 -6.13
CA ALA A 187 -4.15 0.93 -4.97
C ALA A 187 -3.84 2.11 -4.04
N TYR A 188 -4.12 1.95 -2.76
CA TYR A 188 -3.90 2.94 -1.71
C TYR A 188 -2.93 2.37 -0.67
N LEU A 189 -1.96 3.18 -0.26
CA LEU A 189 -1.01 2.88 0.79
C LEU A 189 -1.01 4.01 1.80
N GLU A 190 -1.06 3.66 3.09
CA GLU A 190 -1.11 4.59 4.21
C GLU A 190 0.02 4.33 5.21
N VAL A 191 0.70 5.39 5.59
CA VAL A 191 1.79 5.42 6.56
C VAL A 191 1.47 6.41 7.66
N GLU A 192 1.66 5.99 8.90
CA GLU A 192 1.53 6.85 10.07
C GLU A 192 2.91 7.15 10.67
N VAL A 193 3.12 8.41 10.98
CA VAL A 193 4.33 9.02 11.51
C VAL A 193 4.02 9.54 12.89
N LEU A 194 4.41 8.79 13.93
CA LEU A 194 4.14 9.10 15.33
C LEU A 194 5.27 9.87 16.01
N SER A 195 6.50 9.77 15.48
CA SER A 195 7.67 10.49 15.95
C SER A 195 8.60 10.72 14.76
N ASN A 196 8.97 11.98 14.55
CA ASN A 196 9.76 12.41 13.40
C ASN A 196 10.78 13.49 13.81
N PRO A 197 12.06 13.14 14.02
CA PRO A 197 13.09 14.08 14.47
C PRO A 197 13.51 15.10 13.41
N ASP A 198 13.14 14.91 12.15
CA ASP A 198 13.60 15.76 11.05
C ASP A 198 12.52 15.88 9.98
N ASN A 199 12.47 15.00 8.98
CA ASN A 199 11.44 14.97 7.95
C ASN A 199 11.45 13.60 7.26
N VAL A 200 10.28 12.97 7.18
CA VAL A 200 10.06 11.76 6.39
C VAL A 200 9.29 12.11 5.13
N SER A 201 9.73 11.60 3.98
CA SER A 201 9.02 11.75 2.71
C SER A 201 8.51 10.40 2.22
N LEU A 202 7.36 10.41 1.55
CA LEU A 202 6.78 9.24 0.91
C LEU A 202 7.11 9.30 -0.58
N ALA A 203 7.75 8.26 -1.10
CA ALA A 203 8.15 8.20 -2.50
C ALA A 203 7.67 6.93 -3.18
N VAL A 204 7.68 6.96 -4.50
CA VAL A 204 7.52 5.80 -5.37
C VAL A 204 8.61 5.84 -6.43
N VAL A 205 9.28 4.71 -6.61
CA VAL A 205 10.44 4.59 -7.53
C VAL A 205 10.22 3.50 -8.57
N ASP A 206 10.78 3.71 -9.76
CA ASP A 206 10.86 2.70 -10.81
C ASP A 206 12.27 2.10 -10.87
N PHE A 207 12.36 0.79 -10.68
CA PHE A 207 13.62 0.03 -10.70
C PHE A 207 13.88 -0.73 -12.01
N GLU A 208 12.87 -0.99 -12.85
CA GLU A 208 12.99 -1.98 -13.92
C GLU A 208 13.85 -1.50 -15.10
N ALA A 209 14.08 -0.19 -15.23
CA ALA A 209 14.89 0.42 -16.31
C ALA A 209 16.26 0.95 -15.85
N GLY A 210 16.92 0.28 -14.91
CA GLY A 210 18.21 0.76 -14.36
C GLY A 210 18.06 1.81 -13.26
N GLY A 211 16.84 2.00 -12.76
CA GLY A 211 16.56 2.43 -11.39
C GLY A 211 16.85 3.88 -11.06
N CYS A 212 15.98 4.82 -11.45
CA CYS A 212 16.23 6.22 -11.09
C CYS A 212 15.09 7.23 -11.21
N SER A 213 13.94 6.87 -11.76
CA SER A 213 12.82 7.82 -11.77
C SER A 213 12.04 7.69 -10.47
N SER A 214 11.73 8.82 -9.86
CA SER A 214 11.04 8.88 -8.58
C SER A 214 9.97 9.96 -8.59
N VAL A 215 8.93 9.75 -7.79
CA VAL A 215 7.99 10.79 -7.40
C VAL A 215 7.94 10.80 -5.88
N THR A 216 8.34 11.92 -5.29
CA THR A 216 8.52 12.08 -3.85
C THR A 216 7.57 13.15 -3.33
N PHE A 217 6.83 12.83 -2.28
CA PHE A 217 5.95 13.73 -1.57
C PHE A 217 6.53 14.07 -0.20
N SER A 218 6.73 15.36 0.04
CA SER A 218 7.18 15.91 1.32
C SER A 218 5.96 16.43 2.10
N PRO A 219 5.48 15.69 3.11
CA PRO A 219 4.20 15.97 3.76
C PRO A 219 4.23 17.27 4.59
N ASP A 220 5.39 17.73 5.02
CA ASP A 220 5.59 19.00 5.73
C ASP A 220 5.40 20.20 4.80
N THR A 221 6.09 20.22 3.67
CA THR A 221 6.01 21.32 2.70
C THR A 221 4.78 21.26 1.80
N GLY A 222 4.17 20.08 1.70
CA GLY A 222 3.10 19.82 0.74
C GLY A 222 3.59 19.71 -0.69
N ALA A 223 4.91 19.59 -0.89
CA ALA A 223 5.53 19.56 -2.20
C ALA A 223 5.59 18.16 -2.80
N VAL A 224 5.54 18.09 -4.13
CA VAL A 224 5.79 16.88 -4.91
C VAL A 224 6.97 17.14 -5.85
N ILE A 225 7.96 16.28 -5.76
CA ILE A 225 9.20 16.31 -6.53
C ILE A 225 9.18 15.12 -7.49
N ARG A 226 9.30 15.38 -8.79
CA ARG A 226 9.46 14.36 -9.81
C ARG A 226 10.90 14.38 -10.26
N GLU A 227 11.58 13.25 -10.21
CA GLU A 227 12.95 13.14 -10.67
C GLU A 227 13.02 12.06 -11.76
N ARG A 228 13.75 12.36 -12.83
CA ARG A 228 14.07 11.42 -13.89
C ARG A 228 15.57 11.44 -14.11
N LYS A 229 16.23 10.28 -13.99
CA LYS A 229 17.62 10.20 -14.43
C LYS A 229 17.67 10.11 -15.94
N VAL A 230 18.46 11.01 -16.52
CA VAL A 230 18.67 11.11 -17.96
C VAL A 230 19.98 10.46 -18.38
N GLN A 231 20.95 10.42 -17.46
CA GLN A 231 22.27 9.86 -17.72
C GLN A 231 22.87 9.25 -16.44
N GLU A 232 23.48 8.08 -16.55
CA GLU A 232 24.22 7.40 -15.47
C GLU A 232 25.61 8.01 -15.24
N ALA A 233 26.38 8.22 -16.32
CA ALA A 233 27.76 8.63 -16.26
C ALA A 233 28.09 9.67 -17.34
N PRO A 234 28.47 10.92 -16.98
CA PRO A 234 28.26 11.53 -15.65
C PRO A 234 26.78 11.54 -15.28
N ARG A 235 26.47 11.42 -13.99
CA ARG A 235 25.08 11.37 -13.52
C ARG A 235 24.38 12.68 -13.84
N LYS A 236 23.26 12.60 -14.59
CA LYS A 236 22.38 13.73 -14.87
C LYS A 236 20.95 13.38 -14.46
N VAL A 237 20.36 14.20 -13.61
CA VAL A 237 18.97 14.09 -13.14
C VAL A 237 18.21 15.34 -13.56
N GLU A 238 17.03 15.15 -14.14
CA GLU A 238 16.07 16.21 -14.41
C GLU A 238 14.96 16.14 -13.37
N GLY A 239 14.71 17.26 -12.70
CA GLY A 239 13.74 17.37 -11.62
C GLY A 239 12.66 18.39 -11.97
N ALA A 240 11.41 18.09 -11.62
CA ALA A 240 10.31 19.05 -11.62
C ALA A 240 9.73 19.13 -10.20
N TYR A 241 9.45 20.34 -9.76
CA TYR A 241 8.95 20.63 -8.41
C TYR A 241 7.61 21.33 -8.53
N ILE A 242 6.60 20.83 -7.81
CA ILE A 242 5.30 21.48 -7.68
C ILE A 242 4.90 21.51 -6.20
N GLN A 243 4.11 22.52 -5.80
CA GLN A 243 3.65 22.66 -4.42
C GLN A 243 2.11 22.65 -4.38
N PRO A 244 1.48 21.46 -4.48
CA PRO A 244 0.02 21.33 -4.54
C PRO A 244 -0.67 21.61 -3.19
N LEU A 245 0.05 21.47 -2.08
CA LEU A 245 -0.48 21.70 -0.73
C LEU A 245 0.33 22.79 -0.03
N PRO A 246 -0.28 23.56 0.90
CA PRO A 246 0.45 24.56 1.67
C PRO A 246 1.49 23.90 2.59
N THR A 247 2.57 24.61 2.91
CA THR A 247 3.48 24.19 3.98
C THR A 247 2.74 24.16 5.32
N ILE A 248 2.97 23.14 6.14
CA ILE A 248 2.55 23.13 7.54
C ILE A 248 3.28 24.24 8.32
N THR A 249 2.92 24.44 9.59
CA THR A 249 3.56 25.47 10.43
C THR A 249 5.09 25.33 10.41
N ALA A 250 5.77 26.39 9.95
CA ALA A 250 7.22 26.36 9.76
C ALA A 250 7.97 25.96 11.04
N GLY A 251 8.91 25.02 10.90
CA GLY A 251 9.70 24.50 12.02
C GLY A 251 9.01 23.40 12.83
N GLN A 252 7.76 23.03 12.51
CA GLN A 252 7.16 21.80 13.01
C GLN A 252 7.40 20.70 11.98
N GLY A 253 8.05 19.60 12.40
CA GLY A 253 8.14 18.40 11.58
C GLY A 253 6.75 17.79 11.35
N PHE A 254 6.63 16.93 10.35
CA PHE A 254 5.37 16.23 10.10
C PHE A 254 5.15 15.09 11.09
N GLU A 255 4.07 15.16 11.88
CA GLU A 255 3.50 14.06 12.66
C GLU A 255 2.03 13.87 12.28
N GLY A 256 1.65 12.65 11.94
CA GLY A 256 0.31 12.33 11.45
C GLY A 256 0.30 11.17 10.47
N THR A 257 -0.63 11.19 9.53
CA THR A 257 -0.81 10.15 8.52
C THR A 257 -0.57 10.70 7.14
N MET A 258 0.21 10.01 6.31
CA MET A 258 0.37 10.30 4.89
C MET A 258 0.03 9.07 4.06
N GLY A 259 -0.39 9.27 2.83
CA GLY A 259 -0.73 8.17 1.95
C GLY A 259 -0.49 8.49 0.49
N MET A 260 -0.49 7.43 -0.30
CA MET A 260 -0.34 7.48 -1.74
C MET A 260 -1.45 6.65 -2.37
N TYR A 261 -2.09 7.21 -3.39
CA TYR A 261 -3.07 6.52 -4.22
C TYR A 261 -2.60 6.48 -5.66
N TYR A 262 -2.65 5.30 -6.24
CA TYR A 262 -2.55 5.08 -7.67
C TYR A 262 -3.91 4.70 -8.22
N GLY A 263 -4.44 5.44 -9.19
CA GLY A 263 -5.72 5.13 -9.83
C GLY A 263 -5.80 5.74 -11.22
N GLY A 264 -6.37 5.01 -12.18
CA GLY A 264 -6.56 5.51 -13.55
C GLY A 264 -5.26 5.92 -14.27
N GLY A 265 -4.12 5.31 -13.93
CA GLY A 265 -2.82 5.68 -14.50
C GLY A 265 -2.14 6.88 -13.85
N HIS A 266 -2.67 7.39 -12.74
CA HIS A 266 -2.24 8.65 -12.14
C HIS A 266 -1.92 8.46 -10.65
N LEU A 267 -1.04 9.29 -10.11
CA LEU A 267 -0.64 9.30 -8.70
C LEU A 267 -1.18 10.53 -7.97
N ALA A 268 -1.66 10.30 -6.75
CA ALA A 268 -2.08 11.34 -5.81
C ALA A 268 -1.50 11.03 -4.41
N PHE A 269 -1.24 12.09 -3.65
CA PHE A 269 -0.77 11.99 -2.27
C PHE A 269 -1.76 12.61 -1.30
N PHE A 270 -1.70 12.15 -0.06
CA PHE A 270 -2.59 12.53 1.02
C PHE A 270 -1.77 12.82 2.26
N ARG A 271 -2.23 13.76 3.06
CA ARG A 271 -1.73 13.93 4.43
C ARG A 271 -2.85 14.34 5.37
N ARG A 272 -2.66 14.03 6.63
CA ARG A 272 -3.48 14.48 7.77
C ARG A 272 -2.55 14.59 8.96
N HIS A 273 -2.26 15.81 9.40
CA HIS A 273 -1.35 16.06 10.52
C HIS A 273 -2.12 16.32 11.82
N TYR A 274 -1.43 16.14 12.95
CA TYR A 274 -1.96 16.58 14.25
C TYR A 274 -1.97 18.11 14.32
N ARG A 275 -3.07 18.67 14.81
CA ARG A 275 -3.09 20.10 15.14
C ARG A 275 -2.52 20.27 16.54
N SER A 276 -1.43 21.02 16.66
CA SER A 276 -0.88 21.40 17.96
C SER A 276 -1.97 22.14 18.75
N LYS A 277 -2.38 21.54 19.86
CA LYS A 277 -3.22 22.19 20.87
C LYS A 277 -2.33 22.64 22.03
N ALA A 278 -2.87 23.52 22.87
CA ALA A 278 -2.22 23.96 24.10
C ALA A 278 -1.71 22.74 24.92
N GLU A 279 -0.63 22.92 25.69
CA GLU A 279 0.21 21.90 26.36
C GLU A 279 -0.52 20.79 27.18
N ASN A 280 -1.84 20.79 27.31
CA ASN A 280 -2.61 19.83 28.11
C ASN A 280 -3.80 19.17 27.38
N GLU A 281 -4.00 19.42 26.09
CA GLU A 281 -5.08 18.77 25.34
C GLU A 281 -4.56 17.57 24.54
N ALA A 282 -5.38 16.53 24.45
CA ALA A 282 -5.09 15.40 23.57
C ALA A 282 -4.97 15.89 22.12
N PRO A 283 -3.98 15.39 21.35
CA PRO A 283 -3.81 15.78 19.96
C PRO A 283 -5.08 15.50 19.16
N GLU A 284 -5.57 16.52 18.46
CA GLU A 284 -6.75 16.41 17.61
C GLU A 284 -6.31 16.18 16.16
N TRP A 285 -6.95 15.22 15.50
CA TRP A 285 -6.70 14.93 14.09
C TRP A 285 -7.21 16.06 13.20
N GLY A 286 -6.36 16.57 12.32
CA GLY A 286 -6.79 17.48 11.25
C GLY A 286 -7.71 16.79 10.23
N SER A 287 -8.25 17.57 9.31
CA SER A 287 -8.92 17.03 8.12
C SER A 287 -7.91 16.45 7.14
N TRP A 288 -8.33 15.49 6.31
CA TRP A 288 -7.51 14.99 5.21
C TRP A 288 -7.30 16.06 4.15
N GLU A 289 -6.06 16.20 3.69
CA GLU A 289 -5.64 17.03 2.55
C GLU A 289 -5.18 16.12 1.41
N THR A 290 -5.39 16.54 0.16
CA THR A 290 -4.99 15.78 -1.03
C THR A 290 -4.30 16.69 -2.04
N THR A 291 -3.26 16.18 -2.70
CA THR A 291 -2.59 16.89 -3.79
C THR A 291 -3.42 16.92 -5.07
N GLY A 292 -4.53 16.17 -5.13
CA GLY A 292 -5.12 15.71 -6.38
C GLY A 292 -4.16 14.79 -7.14
N PHE A 293 -4.55 14.36 -8.34
CA PHE A 293 -3.63 13.67 -9.25
C PHE A 293 -2.57 14.66 -9.75
N VAL A 294 -1.30 14.35 -9.44
CA VAL A 294 -0.14 15.23 -9.68
C VAL A 294 0.75 14.78 -10.84
N THR A 295 0.63 13.52 -11.25
CA THR A 295 1.39 13.00 -12.38
C THR A 295 0.71 11.75 -12.93
N ASP A 296 0.87 11.52 -14.23
CA ASP A 296 0.65 10.21 -14.82
C ASP A 296 1.89 9.32 -14.63
N LEU A 297 1.94 8.18 -15.31
CA LEU A 297 3.09 7.26 -15.30
C LEU A 297 4.06 7.41 -16.46
N SER A 298 3.98 8.46 -17.28
CA SER A 298 4.88 8.60 -18.43
C SER A 298 6.36 8.76 -18.03
N TRP A 299 6.64 8.97 -16.74
CA TRP A 299 7.98 9.05 -16.17
C TRP A 299 8.59 7.68 -15.84
N ALA A 300 7.75 6.65 -15.70
CA ALA A 300 8.17 5.29 -15.40
C ALA A 300 8.29 4.49 -16.70
N ASP A 301 9.39 3.77 -16.83
CA ASP A 301 9.65 2.86 -17.94
C ASP A 301 9.16 1.44 -17.59
N GLY A 302 9.22 1.08 -16.30
CA GLY A 302 8.82 -0.20 -15.74
C GLY A 302 7.32 -0.36 -15.47
N CYS A 303 6.91 -1.62 -15.35
CA CYS A 303 5.56 -1.98 -14.91
C CYS A 303 5.45 -2.13 -13.38
N ARG A 304 6.60 -2.17 -12.68
CA ARG A 304 6.69 -2.32 -11.23
C ARG A 304 7.24 -1.07 -10.57
N LEU A 305 6.39 -0.39 -9.81
CA LEU A 305 6.80 0.71 -8.96
C LEU A 305 6.94 0.25 -7.52
N THR A 306 7.97 0.71 -6.82
CA THR A 306 8.21 0.36 -5.42
C THR A 306 7.95 1.58 -4.54
N PRO A 307 6.92 1.56 -3.68
CA PRO A 307 6.75 2.60 -2.67
C PRO A 307 7.88 2.53 -1.64
N CYS A 308 8.33 3.67 -1.16
CA CYS A 308 9.37 3.76 -0.12
C CYS A 308 9.23 5.01 0.73
N LEU A 309 9.91 5.00 1.87
CA LEU A 309 10.08 6.17 2.73
C LEU A 309 11.53 6.63 2.66
N ALA A 310 11.73 7.93 2.50
CA ALA A 310 13.05 8.56 2.58
C ALA A 310 13.15 9.33 3.90
N PHE A 311 14.22 9.04 4.64
CA PHE A 311 14.55 9.68 5.92
C PHE A 311 15.71 10.62 5.70
N ARG A 312 15.56 11.89 6.08
CA ARG A 312 16.61 12.87 5.84
C ARG A 312 17.74 12.79 6.89
N ASN A 313 17.41 12.67 8.18
CA ASN A 313 18.40 12.50 9.26
C ASN A 313 18.33 11.12 9.90
N GLU A 314 19.42 10.69 10.52
CA GLU A 314 19.45 9.57 11.47
C GLU A 314 18.69 9.87 12.76
N GLY A 315 18.26 8.82 13.47
CA GLY A 315 17.69 8.96 14.81
C GLY A 315 16.54 8.02 15.13
N HIS A 316 15.81 8.36 16.19
CA HIS A 316 14.65 7.61 16.66
C HIS A 316 13.38 8.06 15.94
N TYR A 317 12.83 7.16 15.15
CA TYR A 317 11.58 7.35 14.43
C TYR A 317 10.49 6.50 15.09
N LYS A 318 9.23 6.78 14.74
CA LYS A 318 8.15 5.83 14.97
C LYS A 318 7.20 5.90 13.80
N VAL A 319 7.57 5.20 12.73
CA VAL A 319 6.82 5.21 11.47
C VAL A 319 6.28 3.82 11.21
N ARG A 320 5.01 3.70 10.84
CA ARG A 320 4.40 2.40 10.54
C ARG A 320 3.52 2.43 9.32
N MET A 321 3.51 1.33 8.55
CA MET A 321 2.50 1.12 7.52
C MET A 321 1.19 0.74 8.21
N VAL A 322 0.12 1.50 7.96
CA VAL A 322 -1.18 1.28 8.61
C VAL A 322 -2.09 0.46 7.72
N CYS A 323 -2.15 0.81 6.44
CA CYS A 323 -3.10 0.22 5.51
C CYS A 323 -2.50 0.08 4.12
N VAL A 324 -2.85 -1.02 3.47
CA VAL A 324 -2.73 -1.20 2.02
C VAL A 324 -4.09 -1.69 1.55
N GLY A 325 -4.73 -0.92 0.66
CA GLY A 325 -6.09 -1.16 0.20
C GLY A 325 -6.34 -0.59 -1.18
N ASN A 326 -7.61 -0.37 -1.54
CA ASN A 326 -8.02 0.11 -2.86
C ASN A 326 -8.88 1.39 -2.82
N VAL A 327 -9.18 1.92 -1.64
CA VAL A 327 -10.00 3.11 -1.43
C VAL A 327 -9.19 4.16 -0.67
N PRO A 328 -8.95 5.35 -1.25
CA PRO A 328 -8.32 6.47 -0.54
C PRO A 328 -9.34 7.16 0.40
N PRO A 329 -8.88 7.94 1.40
CA PRO A 329 -9.77 8.62 2.34
C PRO A 329 -10.70 9.65 1.67
N ILE A 330 -10.23 10.27 0.57
CA ILE A 330 -10.98 11.17 -0.30
C ILE A 330 -10.61 10.79 -1.73
N LEU A 331 -11.57 10.73 -2.65
CA LEU A 331 -11.28 10.50 -4.07
C LEU A 331 -10.56 11.72 -4.66
N PRO A 332 -9.34 11.58 -5.20
CA PRO A 332 -8.59 12.72 -5.70
C PRO A 332 -9.17 13.19 -7.04
N GLU A 333 -9.25 14.52 -7.20
CA GLU A 333 -9.55 15.16 -8.48
C GLU A 333 -8.26 15.44 -9.25
N LYS A 334 -8.37 15.74 -10.56
CA LYS A 334 -7.19 16.13 -11.35
C LYS A 334 -6.71 17.51 -10.95
N ASN A 335 -5.43 17.63 -10.61
CA ASN A 335 -4.81 18.93 -10.34
C ASN A 335 -4.28 19.52 -11.65
N ALA A 336 -5.01 20.48 -12.24
CA ALA A 336 -4.64 21.08 -13.52
C ALA A 336 -3.23 21.67 -13.53
N ALA A 337 -2.83 22.36 -12.45
CA ALA A 337 -1.52 22.99 -12.33
C ALA A 337 -0.36 21.99 -12.46
N ALA A 338 -0.56 20.73 -12.04
CA ALA A 338 0.47 19.70 -12.12
C ALA A 338 0.78 19.23 -13.56
N TYR A 339 -0.14 19.46 -14.50
CA TYR A 339 -0.01 19.05 -15.91
C TYR A 339 0.39 20.19 -16.85
N GLU A 340 0.19 21.45 -16.46
CA GLU A 340 0.59 22.60 -17.27
C GLU A 340 2.11 22.71 -17.43
N ASP A 341 2.86 22.40 -16.37
CA ASP A 341 4.33 22.43 -16.37
C ASP A 341 4.95 21.42 -17.35
N LEU A 342 4.27 20.30 -17.62
CA LEU A 342 4.74 19.29 -18.59
C LEU A 342 4.64 19.79 -20.03
N LEU A 343 3.69 20.69 -20.32
CA LEU A 343 3.48 21.25 -21.65
C LEU A 343 4.30 22.55 -21.86
N GLY A 344 4.51 23.32 -20.78
CA GLY A 344 5.26 24.57 -20.81
C GLY A 344 6.78 24.40 -20.86
N ALA A 345 7.31 23.25 -20.39
CA ALA A 345 8.74 22.96 -20.40
C ALA A 345 9.31 22.54 -21.78
N GLY A 346 8.69 23.02 -22.87
CA GLY A 346 9.39 23.26 -24.14
C GLY A 346 10.52 24.31 -24.04
N CYS A 347 11.03 24.58 -22.84
CA CYS A 347 12.33 25.18 -22.63
C CYS A 347 13.40 24.24 -23.18
N GLN A 348 13.68 24.40 -24.47
CA GLN A 348 15.02 24.20 -24.98
C GLN A 348 15.95 24.99 -24.05
N LEU A 349 16.65 24.30 -23.14
CA LEU A 349 17.98 24.73 -22.78
C LEU A 349 18.74 24.72 -24.10
N GLU A 350 18.75 25.86 -24.80
CA GLU A 350 19.70 26.10 -25.87
C GLU A 350 21.06 25.77 -25.27
N GLN A 351 21.65 24.68 -25.74
CA GLN A 351 23.06 24.45 -25.52
C GLN A 351 23.77 25.70 -26.05
N PRO A 352 24.63 26.36 -25.26
CA PRO A 352 25.44 27.43 -25.80
C PRO A 352 26.20 26.81 -26.98
N ARG A 353 25.95 27.33 -28.19
CA ARG A 353 26.67 26.94 -29.40
C ARG A 353 28.16 27.02 -29.04
N LEU A 354 28.81 25.86 -29.03
CA LEU A 354 30.24 25.70 -28.80
C LEU A 354 31.00 26.52 -29.85
N GLY A 355 31.28 27.77 -29.49
CA GLY A 355 32.36 28.54 -30.05
C GLY A 355 33.64 27.79 -29.74
N ARG A 356 34.30 27.34 -30.80
CA ARG A 356 35.65 26.77 -30.78
C ARG A 356 36.59 27.68 -29.99
N ASN A 357 37.28 27.08 -29.02
CA ASN A 357 38.62 27.41 -28.47
C ASN A 357 38.63 27.78 -26.98
N GLY A 358 39.48 27.05 -26.24
CA GLY A 358 40.18 27.60 -25.08
C GLY A 358 39.79 27.01 -23.72
N ALA A 359 40.61 26.06 -23.26
CA ALA A 359 41.02 25.80 -21.88
C ALA A 359 40.07 26.18 -20.71
N GLY A 360 39.54 25.13 -20.07
CA GLY A 360 39.58 24.93 -18.61
C GLY A 360 38.78 25.89 -17.73
N CYS A 361 37.64 25.43 -17.24
CA CYS A 361 37.16 25.70 -15.88
C CYS A 361 36.04 24.71 -15.52
N SER A 362 36.22 24.00 -14.40
CA SER A 362 35.23 23.10 -13.80
C SER A 362 34.15 23.95 -13.11
N GLY A 363 32.88 23.79 -13.51
CA GLY A 363 31.74 24.49 -12.93
C GLY A 363 30.71 23.50 -12.39
N ILE A 364 30.60 23.43 -11.07
CA ILE A 364 29.56 22.67 -10.34
C ILE A 364 28.31 23.55 -10.31
N VAL A 365 27.19 23.03 -10.81
CA VAL A 365 25.87 23.67 -10.68
C VAL A 365 25.19 23.05 -9.46
N SER A 366 25.20 23.79 -8.35
CA SER A 366 24.45 23.46 -7.14
C SER A 366 23.05 24.08 -7.25
N ILE A 367 22.00 23.26 -7.17
CA ILE A 367 20.61 23.74 -7.15
C ILE A 367 19.93 23.17 -5.91
N MET A 368 19.97 23.94 -4.83
CA MET A 368 18.84 24.16 -3.92
C MET A 368 18.99 25.58 -3.34
N PRO A 369 17.93 26.42 -3.32
CA PRO A 369 18.00 27.68 -2.62
C PRO A 369 17.97 27.42 -1.11
N SER A 370 18.99 27.90 -0.41
CA SER A 370 18.93 28.08 1.03
C SER A 370 17.79 29.05 1.38
N LEU A 371 16.97 28.69 2.37
CA LEU A 371 15.93 29.56 2.93
C LEU A 371 16.55 30.85 3.50
N PRO A 372 15.85 32.00 3.45
CA PRO A 372 16.35 33.26 3.99
C PRO A 372 16.37 33.23 5.52
N GLU A 373 17.54 33.50 6.09
CA GLU A 373 17.80 33.58 7.52
C GLU A 373 17.14 34.84 8.10
N ALA A 374 16.07 34.68 8.86
CA ALA A 374 15.40 35.79 9.55
C ALA A 374 16.22 36.25 10.77
N ALA A 375 16.49 37.56 10.80
CA ALA A 375 17.28 38.25 11.81
C ALA A 375 16.83 37.94 13.26
N LYS A 376 17.78 37.53 14.11
CA LYS A 376 17.62 37.49 15.57
C LYS A 376 18.63 38.40 16.26
N GLY A 377 18.08 39.25 17.13
CA GLY A 377 18.81 40.14 18.04
C GLY A 377 19.64 39.41 19.09
N ARG A 378 20.52 40.19 19.71
CA ARG A 378 21.76 39.84 20.41
C ARG A 378 21.55 39.55 21.91
N ALA A 379 22.19 38.49 22.44
CA ALA A 379 22.86 38.32 23.76
C ALA A 379 22.74 36.87 24.31
N PRO A 380 23.58 36.44 25.29
CA PRO A 380 25.05 36.37 25.28
C PRO A 380 25.57 34.92 25.43
N ALA A 381 26.89 34.77 25.37
CA ALA A 381 27.65 33.58 25.01
C ALA A 381 27.84 32.49 26.08
N ALA A 382 27.89 31.23 25.63
CA ALA A 382 28.63 30.07 26.18
C ALA A 382 28.71 28.94 25.08
N PRO A 383 29.58 27.92 25.17
CA PRO A 383 30.79 27.84 24.38
C PRO A 383 30.77 26.86 23.19
N GLU A 384 31.49 27.28 22.15
CA GLU A 384 32.43 26.52 21.30
C GLU A 384 31.95 25.17 20.71
N LYS A 385 31.31 25.25 19.53
CA LYS A 385 31.11 24.10 18.63
C LYS A 385 32.23 24.01 17.60
N ARG A 386 32.72 22.77 17.43
CA ARG A 386 33.71 22.35 16.43
C ARG A 386 33.23 22.64 15.00
N LYS A 387 34.19 23.04 14.16
CA LYS A 387 34.03 23.33 12.73
C LYS A 387 33.47 22.10 11.99
N ALA A 388 32.38 22.31 11.25
CA ALA A 388 31.93 21.41 10.19
C ALA A 388 32.85 21.58 8.98
N SER A 389 33.47 20.49 8.56
CA SER A 389 34.22 20.37 7.31
C SER A 389 33.28 20.09 6.14
N ASP A 390 33.66 20.56 4.96
CA ASP A 390 33.03 20.33 3.66
C ASP A 390 32.63 18.87 3.44
N ILE A 391 31.35 18.63 3.13
CA ILE A 391 30.81 17.30 2.79
C ILE A 391 30.61 17.22 1.28
N ASN A 392 31.43 16.37 0.64
CA ASN A 392 31.14 15.83 -0.69
C ASN A 392 29.98 14.83 -0.57
N LEU A 393 28.90 15.05 -1.31
CA LEU A 393 27.78 14.11 -1.43
C LEU A 393 28.26 12.85 -2.17
N THR A 394 28.69 11.85 -1.40
CA THR A 394 28.96 10.50 -1.91
C THR A 394 27.80 9.62 -1.45
N LEU A 395 26.86 9.38 -2.35
CA LEU A 395 25.80 8.39 -2.12
C LEU A 395 26.49 7.02 -2.09
N LEU A 396 26.46 6.35 -0.93
CA LEU A 396 26.93 4.98 -0.80
C LEU A 396 26.01 4.07 -1.62
N VAL A 397 26.53 3.57 -2.73
CA VAL A 397 25.93 2.46 -3.46
C VAL A 397 25.98 1.25 -2.54
N GLY A 398 24.84 0.90 -1.94
CA GLY A 398 24.63 -0.45 -1.43
C GLY A 398 24.83 -1.41 -2.60
N THR A 399 25.94 -2.15 -2.60
CA THR A 399 26.18 -3.20 -3.58
C THR A 399 25.07 -4.23 -3.44
N ASN A 400 24.35 -4.49 -4.53
CA ASN A 400 23.41 -5.62 -4.60
C ASN A 400 24.09 -6.89 -4.06
N PRO A 401 23.43 -7.70 -3.19
CA PRO A 401 23.91 -9.04 -2.96
C PRO A 401 23.93 -9.79 -4.30
N PRO A 402 24.94 -10.63 -4.58
CA PRO A 402 24.97 -11.41 -5.80
C PRO A 402 23.73 -12.31 -5.81
N THR A 403 22.95 -12.24 -6.88
CA THR A 403 21.93 -13.22 -7.23
C THR A 403 22.63 -14.56 -7.45
N GLY A 404 22.81 -15.31 -6.36
CA GLY A 404 23.30 -16.68 -6.39
C GLY A 404 22.21 -17.58 -6.97
N SER A 405 22.50 -18.18 -8.12
CA SER A 405 21.75 -19.31 -8.64
C SER A 405 21.72 -20.43 -7.60
N TYR A 406 20.57 -20.71 -7.03
CA TYR A 406 20.38 -21.91 -6.22
C TYR A 406 20.42 -23.14 -7.14
N GLY A 407 21.60 -23.75 -7.24
CA GLY A 407 21.76 -25.10 -7.73
C GLY A 407 21.08 -26.07 -6.78
N SER A 408 20.14 -26.85 -7.32
CA SER A 408 19.51 -28.01 -6.69
C SER A 408 20.56 -28.94 -6.08
N VAL A 409 20.66 -28.97 -4.74
CA VAL A 409 21.39 -30.02 -4.02
C VAL A 409 20.52 -31.27 -3.99
N THR A 410 20.82 -32.21 -4.89
CA THR A 410 20.32 -33.58 -4.79
C THR A 410 20.97 -34.26 -3.58
N SER A 411 20.13 -34.77 -2.68
CA SER A 411 20.53 -35.57 -1.53
C SER A 411 21.12 -36.90 -2.02
N GLY A 412 22.44 -36.94 -2.15
CA GLY A 412 23.22 -38.15 -2.44
C GLY A 412 23.52 -38.93 -1.16
N ARG A 413 22.88 -40.09 -1.02
CA ARG A 413 23.06 -41.07 0.05
C ARG A 413 24.45 -41.72 -0.07
N LEU A 414 25.41 -41.30 0.75
CA LEU A 414 26.73 -41.94 0.87
C LEU A 414 26.62 -43.23 1.68
N GLN A 415 26.66 -44.38 0.99
CA GLN A 415 27.01 -45.67 1.56
C GLN A 415 28.53 -45.76 1.71
N GLY A 416 29.00 -45.86 2.95
CA GLY A 416 30.40 -46.19 3.24
C GLY A 416 30.67 -47.67 2.99
N HIS A 417 31.63 -47.96 2.12
CA HIS A 417 32.30 -49.25 2.05
C HIS A 417 33.75 -49.09 2.53
N LEU A 418 34.02 -49.67 3.69
CA LEU A 418 35.36 -50.10 4.08
C LEU A 418 35.88 -51.13 3.07
N ARG A 419 37.12 -50.96 2.59
CA ARG A 419 38.12 -52.05 2.59
C ARG A 419 39.51 -51.56 2.15
N ARG A 420 40.45 -51.88 3.06
CA ARG A 420 41.92 -52.02 2.98
C ARG A 420 42.77 -50.78 2.74
#